data_AF-A0A4V6YCE1-F1
#
_entry.id   AF-A0A4V6YCE1-F1
#
_cell.length_a   1.000
_cell.length_b   1.000
_cell.length_c   1.000
_cell.angle_alpha   90.00
_cell.angle_beta   90.00
_cell.angle_gamma   90.00
#
_symmetry.space_group_name_H-M   'P 1'
#
loop_
_entity.id
_entity.type
_entity.pdbx_description
1 polymer ?
#
loop_
_entity_poly.entity_id
_entity_poly.type
_entity_poly.pdbx_seq_one_letter_code
_entity_poly.pdbx_strand_id
1 'polypeptide(L)'
;MPTPHATKRPTDAAYLDERDGVDAVDLPRELLTLPWIDIHNHAHTLSWDDRERYALAGCRSMLMVASGYHWTPYKPVEADDIRFLWDDAINRRTAIERNHFFEAKLGLGVHTGVRIENPDDLLAAMDDYCALEEVIAVGETGVVPSQHVSGWSVDEQRAVVQAQMELARDHDLPVILHTPNTSADAKRSYRDGLGVTPGYEKNAGLGADPVLNGENPALESVKLDVTAARDAGLDEERVVASHADRNNTRYLMEETDCYLSYTIGHSWLVGVG
;
A
#
# COMPACT_ATOMS: atom_id res chain seq x y z
N MET A 1 -32.89 -34.32 30.03
CA MET A 1 -31.54 -34.90 29.91
C MET A 1 -31.22 -34.98 28.43
N PRO A 2 -30.30 -34.15 27.88
CA PRO A 2 -29.92 -34.28 26.47
C PRO A 2 -29.17 -35.61 26.29
N THR A 3 -29.53 -36.37 25.27
CA THR A 3 -28.88 -37.64 24.91
C THR A 3 -27.45 -37.41 24.43
N PRO A 4 -26.43 -38.04 25.03
CA PRO A 4 -25.07 -37.96 24.52
C PRO A 4 -24.97 -38.84 23.26
N HIS A 5 -24.41 -38.29 22.19
CA HIS A 5 -24.22 -39.00 20.93
C HIS A 5 -23.48 -40.34 21.16
N ALA A 6 -24.08 -41.46 20.73
CA ALA A 6 -23.65 -42.83 21.06
C ALA A 6 -22.24 -43.21 20.56
N THR A 7 -21.63 -42.38 19.71
CA THR A 7 -20.31 -42.58 19.12
C THR A 7 -19.29 -41.51 19.52
N LYS A 8 -19.61 -40.63 20.48
CA LYS A 8 -18.69 -39.58 20.92
C LYS A 8 -17.45 -40.22 21.57
N ARG A 9 -16.32 -40.18 20.86
CA ARG A 9 -14.99 -40.52 21.40
C ARG A 9 -14.35 -39.23 21.94
N PRO A 10 -13.46 -39.33 22.94
CA PRO A 10 -12.66 -38.17 23.36
C PRO A 10 -11.92 -37.59 22.16
N THR A 11 -11.92 -36.27 22.05
CA THR A 11 -11.18 -35.50 21.04
C THR A 11 -10.29 -34.51 21.76
N ASP A 12 -9.24 -34.01 21.12
CA ASP A 12 -8.35 -33.01 21.71
C ASP A 12 -9.13 -31.76 22.18
N ALA A 13 -10.18 -31.37 21.45
CA ALA A 13 -11.08 -30.29 21.85
C ALA A 13 -11.83 -30.58 23.16
N ALA A 14 -12.26 -31.83 23.39
CA ALA A 14 -12.92 -32.22 24.63
C ALA A 14 -12.00 -32.09 25.85
N TYR A 15 -10.67 -32.21 25.67
CA TYR A 15 -9.70 -31.98 26.74
C TYR A 15 -9.49 -30.49 27.05
N LEU A 16 -9.64 -29.60 26.07
CA LEU A 16 -9.60 -28.15 26.26
C LEU A 16 -10.87 -27.67 26.99
N ASP A 17 -12.04 -28.16 26.57
CA ASP A 17 -13.33 -27.88 27.24
C ASP A 17 -13.33 -28.32 28.72
N GLU A 18 -12.70 -29.46 29.04
CA GLU A 18 -12.55 -29.96 30.41
C GLU A 18 -11.50 -29.20 31.24
N ARG A 19 -10.43 -28.71 30.60
CA ARG A 19 -9.35 -27.96 31.25
C ARG A 19 -9.76 -26.52 31.58
N ASP A 20 -10.46 -25.87 30.65
CA ASP A 20 -10.75 -24.44 30.71
C ASP A 20 -12.09 -24.15 31.43
N GLY A 21 -12.93 -25.17 31.64
CA GLY A 21 -14.19 -25.01 32.39
C GLY A 21 -15.06 -23.89 31.83
N VAL A 22 -15.70 -23.11 32.71
CA VAL A 22 -16.60 -21.97 32.36
C VAL A 22 -15.84 -20.83 31.65
N ASP A 23 -14.51 -20.92 31.54
CA ASP A 23 -13.63 -19.96 30.86
C ASP A 23 -13.18 -20.46 29.47
N ALA A 24 -13.92 -21.39 28.85
CA ALA A 24 -13.76 -21.69 27.43
C ALA A 24 -13.86 -20.37 26.64
N VAL A 25 -12.83 -20.04 25.87
CA VAL A 25 -12.77 -18.80 25.09
C VAL A 25 -13.84 -18.88 24.00
N ASP A 26 -15.02 -18.34 24.26
CA ASP A 26 -16.09 -18.18 23.28
C ASP A 26 -15.71 -17.02 22.35
N LEU A 27 -14.87 -17.33 21.35
CA LEU A 27 -14.49 -16.36 20.34
C LEU A 27 -15.75 -16.00 19.52
N PRO A 28 -16.03 -14.70 19.33
CA PRO A 28 -17.22 -14.26 18.64
C PRO A 28 -17.22 -14.77 17.19
N ARG A 29 -18.27 -15.54 16.83
CA ARG A 29 -18.39 -16.17 15.49
C ARG A 29 -18.57 -15.14 14.39
N GLU A 30 -19.04 -13.94 14.72
CA GLU A 30 -19.11 -12.79 13.84
C GLU A 30 -17.73 -12.33 13.33
N LEU A 31 -16.63 -12.68 14.00
CA LEU A 31 -15.27 -12.44 13.49
C LEU A 31 -14.93 -13.28 12.26
N LEU A 32 -15.63 -14.40 12.02
CA LEU A 32 -15.43 -15.23 10.83
C LEU A 32 -15.95 -14.55 9.55
N THR A 33 -16.77 -13.51 9.68
CA THR A 33 -17.43 -12.83 8.57
C THR A 33 -17.41 -11.32 8.72
N LEU A 34 -16.49 -10.76 9.52
CA LEU A 34 -16.40 -9.32 9.69
C LEU A 34 -15.98 -8.69 8.35
N PRO A 35 -16.84 -7.90 7.69
CA PRO A 35 -16.47 -7.29 6.43
C PRO A 35 -15.34 -6.28 6.67
N TRP A 36 -14.29 -6.35 5.86
CA TRP A 36 -13.14 -5.47 5.97
C TRP A 36 -12.85 -4.78 4.63
N ILE A 37 -12.16 -3.65 4.73
CA ILE A 37 -11.72 -2.86 3.57
C ILE A 37 -10.20 -2.86 3.57
N ASP A 38 -9.62 -3.21 2.43
CA ASP A 38 -8.19 -3.04 2.21
C ASP A 38 -7.92 -1.66 1.62
N ILE A 39 -7.38 -0.73 2.41
CA ILE A 39 -7.17 0.65 2.00
C ILE A 39 -5.88 0.86 1.20
N HIS A 40 -5.03 -0.15 1.07
CA HIS A 40 -3.82 -0.04 0.27
C HIS A 40 -3.36 -1.41 -0.21
N ASN A 41 -3.67 -1.72 -1.48
CA ASN A 41 -3.05 -2.84 -2.17
C ASN A 41 -2.82 -2.54 -3.65
N HIS A 42 -2.11 -3.46 -4.30
CA HIS A 42 -1.87 -3.45 -5.73
C HIS A 42 -2.69 -4.54 -6.44
N ALA A 43 -3.97 -4.73 -6.07
CA ALA A 43 -4.75 -5.89 -6.49
C ALA A 43 -4.98 -6.01 -8.00
N HIS A 44 -4.78 -4.96 -8.80
CA HIS A 44 -4.81 -5.07 -10.26
C HIS A 44 -3.67 -5.95 -10.81
N THR A 45 -2.61 -6.22 -10.05
CA THR A 45 -1.50 -7.11 -10.44
C THR A 45 -1.46 -8.46 -9.74
N LEU A 46 -2.36 -8.69 -8.78
CA LEU A 46 -2.51 -9.99 -8.14
C LEU A 46 -3.00 -11.06 -9.13
N SER A 47 -2.85 -12.34 -8.77
CA SER A 47 -3.42 -13.44 -9.55
C SER A 47 -4.93 -13.58 -9.31
N TRP A 48 -5.60 -14.42 -10.10
CA TRP A 48 -7.00 -14.77 -9.85
C TRP A 48 -7.18 -15.36 -8.45
N ASP A 49 -6.35 -16.34 -8.08
CA ASP A 49 -6.43 -17.05 -6.81
C ASP A 49 -6.18 -16.14 -5.60
N ASP A 50 -5.32 -15.14 -5.75
CA ASP A 50 -5.14 -14.13 -4.70
C ASP A 50 -6.43 -13.34 -4.45
N ARG A 51 -7.11 -12.88 -5.51
CA ARG A 51 -8.39 -12.18 -5.39
C ARG A 51 -9.49 -13.08 -4.85
N GLU A 52 -9.49 -14.35 -5.21
CA GLU A 52 -10.40 -15.35 -4.63
C GLU A 52 -10.21 -15.46 -3.11
N ARG A 53 -8.96 -15.44 -2.63
CA ARG A 53 -8.66 -15.45 -1.19
C ARG A 53 -9.16 -14.19 -0.48
N TYR A 54 -9.05 -13.02 -1.12
CA TYR A 54 -9.64 -11.78 -0.59
C TYR A 54 -11.16 -11.93 -0.41
N ALA A 55 -11.86 -12.43 -1.43
CA ALA A 55 -13.31 -12.64 -1.37
C ALA A 55 -13.69 -13.64 -0.27
N LEU A 56 -13.01 -14.79 -0.19
CA LEU A 56 -13.25 -15.84 0.82
C LEU A 56 -12.92 -15.39 2.24
N ALA A 57 -11.98 -14.46 2.41
CA ALA A 57 -11.61 -13.88 3.70
C ALA A 57 -12.59 -12.79 4.18
N GLY A 58 -13.62 -12.44 3.39
CA GLY A 58 -14.61 -11.43 3.77
C GLY A 58 -14.25 -10.00 3.37
N CYS A 59 -13.35 -9.82 2.39
CA CYS A 59 -13.08 -8.49 1.83
C CYS A 59 -14.37 -7.93 1.24
N ARG A 60 -14.76 -6.73 1.68
CA ARG A 60 -15.96 -6.03 1.19
C ARG A 60 -15.61 -5.00 0.13
N SER A 61 -14.47 -4.33 0.30
CA SER A 61 -13.98 -3.33 -0.64
C SER A 61 -12.46 -3.30 -0.60
N MET A 62 -11.85 -2.83 -1.68
CA MET A 62 -10.43 -2.55 -1.73
C MET A 62 -10.12 -1.27 -2.49
N LEU A 63 -8.98 -0.67 -2.15
CA LEU A 63 -8.37 0.43 -2.87
C LEU A 63 -7.15 -0.08 -3.63
N MET A 64 -7.29 -0.18 -4.95
CA MET A 64 -6.21 -0.53 -5.88
C MET A 64 -5.35 0.70 -6.12
N VAL A 65 -4.13 0.67 -5.60
CA VAL A 65 -3.16 1.75 -5.73
C VAL A 65 -2.34 1.56 -7.00
N ALA A 66 -2.60 2.39 -8.00
CA ALA A 66 -1.96 2.42 -9.30
C ALA A 66 -0.89 3.53 -9.37
N SER A 67 0.11 3.47 -8.49
CA SER A 67 1.18 4.48 -8.44
C SER A 67 2.59 3.90 -8.39
N GLY A 68 2.71 2.56 -8.37
CA GLY A 68 4.01 1.91 -8.22
C GLY A 68 4.98 2.28 -9.35
N TYR A 69 6.27 2.08 -9.12
CA TYR A 69 7.29 2.27 -10.14
C TYR A 69 7.94 0.96 -10.62
N HIS A 70 7.47 -0.16 -10.07
CA HIS A 70 8.06 -1.49 -10.24
C HIS A 70 7.53 -2.25 -11.46
N TRP A 71 6.52 -1.73 -12.17
CA TRP A 71 5.86 -2.40 -13.29
C TRP A 71 6.65 -2.33 -14.60
N THR A 72 7.40 -1.25 -14.81
CA THR A 72 8.21 -1.10 -16.02
C THR A 72 9.60 -1.70 -15.81
N PRO A 73 10.15 -2.44 -16.80
CA PRO A 73 11.48 -3.04 -16.68
C PRO A 73 12.62 -2.05 -16.93
N TYR A 74 12.34 -0.88 -17.52
CA TYR A 74 13.32 0.17 -17.81
C TYR A 74 13.19 1.36 -16.86
N LYS A 75 14.27 2.14 -16.79
CA LYS A 75 14.46 3.29 -15.89
C LYS A 75 15.32 4.32 -16.66
N PRO A 76 14.99 5.64 -16.70
CA PRO A 76 13.79 6.26 -16.13
C PRO A 76 12.50 5.71 -16.74
N VAL A 77 11.38 5.96 -16.08
CA VAL A 77 10.06 5.52 -16.52
C VAL A 77 9.42 6.62 -17.37
N GLU A 78 8.74 6.27 -18.46
CA GLU A 78 8.04 7.26 -19.28
C GLU A 78 6.71 7.64 -18.64
N ALA A 79 6.26 8.88 -18.79
CA ALA A 79 4.96 9.32 -18.28
C ALA A 79 3.80 8.46 -18.82
N ASP A 80 3.85 8.07 -20.11
CA ASP A 80 2.82 7.26 -20.75
C ASP A 80 2.70 5.85 -20.14
N ASP A 81 3.76 5.32 -19.53
CA ASP A 81 3.69 4.04 -18.82
C ASP A 81 2.87 4.13 -17.54
N ILE A 82 2.98 5.26 -16.85
CA ILE A 82 2.21 5.52 -15.63
C ILE A 82 0.74 5.74 -15.99
N ARG A 83 0.46 6.47 -17.08
CA ARG A 83 -0.91 6.61 -17.60
C ARG A 83 -1.51 5.26 -18.00
N PHE A 84 -0.73 4.43 -18.70
CA PHE A 84 -1.16 3.08 -19.06
C PHE A 84 -1.51 2.24 -17.82
N LEU A 85 -0.73 2.37 -16.73
CA LEU A 85 -1.03 1.70 -15.47
C LEU A 85 -2.38 2.15 -14.87
N TRP A 86 -2.66 3.46 -14.88
CA TRP A 86 -3.94 4.01 -14.43
C TRP A 86 -5.10 3.44 -15.26
N ASP A 87 -4.96 3.46 -16.59
CA ASP A 87 -5.95 2.90 -17.51
C ASP A 87 -6.16 1.39 -17.29
N ASP A 88 -5.09 0.61 -17.11
CA ASP A 88 -5.20 -0.84 -16.85
C ASP A 88 -5.95 -1.11 -15.55
N ALA A 89 -5.66 -0.37 -14.47
CA ALA A 89 -6.36 -0.51 -13.20
C ALA A 89 -7.86 -0.18 -13.35
N ILE A 90 -8.21 0.89 -14.06
CA ILE A 90 -9.61 1.30 -14.31
C ILE A 90 -10.33 0.21 -15.11
N ASN A 91 -9.72 -0.23 -16.21
CA ASN A 91 -10.33 -1.21 -17.11
C ASN A 91 -10.50 -2.59 -16.46
N ARG A 92 -9.65 -2.95 -15.49
CA ARG A 92 -9.77 -4.22 -14.75
C ARG A 92 -10.86 -4.21 -13.69
N ARG A 93 -11.27 -3.04 -13.17
CA ARG A 93 -12.23 -2.89 -12.07
C ARG A 93 -13.48 -3.75 -12.28
N THR A 94 -14.19 -3.55 -13.38
CA THR A 94 -15.46 -4.24 -13.65
C THR A 94 -15.31 -5.76 -13.71
N ALA A 95 -14.20 -6.26 -14.26
CA ALA A 95 -13.95 -7.69 -14.32
C ALA A 95 -13.68 -8.26 -12.91
N ILE A 96 -12.89 -7.55 -12.11
CA ILE A 96 -12.58 -7.93 -10.73
C ILE A 96 -13.86 -7.98 -9.89
N GLU A 97 -14.65 -6.92 -9.88
CA GLU A 97 -15.88 -6.82 -9.08
C GLU A 97 -16.90 -7.90 -9.46
N ARG A 98 -17.09 -8.12 -10.78
CA ARG A 98 -18.01 -9.15 -11.28
C ARG A 98 -17.62 -10.56 -10.82
N ASN A 99 -16.33 -10.85 -10.75
CA ASN A 99 -15.85 -12.21 -10.51
C ASN A 99 -15.58 -12.51 -9.03
N HIS A 100 -15.28 -11.50 -8.21
CA HIS A 100 -14.85 -11.69 -6.82
C HIS A 100 -15.73 -10.98 -5.77
N PHE A 101 -16.80 -10.31 -6.18
CA PHE A 101 -17.90 -9.85 -5.30
C PHE A 101 -17.52 -8.85 -4.19
N PHE A 102 -16.42 -8.11 -4.36
CA PHE A 102 -16.07 -6.94 -3.56
C PHE A 102 -16.03 -5.69 -4.44
N GLU A 103 -16.19 -4.52 -3.83
CA GLU A 103 -16.06 -3.23 -4.51
C GLU A 103 -14.57 -2.88 -4.71
N ALA A 104 -14.19 -2.41 -5.89
CA ALA A 104 -12.81 -2.04 -6.19
C ALA A 104 -12.74 -0.55 -6.55
N LYS A 105 -12.08 0.24 -5.70
CA LYS A 105 -11.80 1.66 -5.94
C LYS A 105 -10.35 1.86 -6.31
N LEU A 106 -10.01 3.04 -6.80
CA LEU A 106 -8.68 3.37 -7.28
C LEU A 106 -8.05 4.52 -6.49
N GLY A 107 -6.77 4.33 -6.18
CA GLY A 107 -5.85 5.38 -5.80
C GLY A 107 -4.80 5.50 -6.90
N LEU A 108 -4.53 6.70 -7.38
CA LEU A 108 -3.56 6.91 -8.46
C LEU A 108 -2.55 7.97 -8.07
N GLY A 109 -1.35 7.87 -8.61
CA GLY A 109 -0.32 8.84 -8.33
C GLY A 109 1.01 8.52 -8.99
N VAL A 110 1.99 9.33 -8.62
CA VAL A 110 3.35 9.35 -9.15
C VAL A 110 4.29 9.08 -7.99
N HIS A 111 4.79 7.85 -7.88
CA HIS A 111 5.72 7.47 -6.81
C HIS A 111 7.16 7.87 -7.15
N THR A 112 7.87 8.52 -6.23
CA THR A 112 9.21 9.10 -6.47
C THR A 112 10.38 8.11 -6.33
N GLY A 113 10.09 6.86 -5.98
CA GLY A 113 11.04 5.74 -5.92
C GLY A 113 11.87 5.47 -7.19
N VAL A 114 11.48 6.05 -8.33
CA VAL A 114 12.27 6.18 -9.55
C VAL A 114 11.97 7.53 -10.22
N ARG A 115 12.96 8.08 -10.93
CA ARG A 115 12.74 9.16 -11.92
C ARG A 115 11.76 8.78 -13.03
N ILE A 116 10.79 9.66 -13.28
CA ILE A 116 9.84 9.62 -14.38
C ILE A 116 10.15 10.78 -15.34
N GLU A 117 10.03 10.55 -16.64
CA GLU A 117 10.21 11.58 -17.65
C GLU A 117 8.96 12.47 -17.75
N ASN A 118 9.17 13.78 -17.94
CA ASN A 118 8.11 14.78 -18.09
C ASN A 118 6.99 14.71 -17.02
N PRO A 119 7.33 14.81 -15.72
CA PRO A 119 6.34 14.70 -14.63
C PRO A 119 5.23 15.75 -14.71
N ASP A 120 5.51 16.96 -15.22
CA ASP A 120 4.52 18.03 -15.33
C ASP A 120 3.37 17.63 -16.28
N ASP A 121 3.69 16.99 -17.41
CA ASP A 121 2.67 16.51 -18.35
C ASP A 121 1.83 15.39 -17.72
N LEU A 122 2.46 14.53 -16.91
CA LEU A 122 1.78 13.45 -16.20
C LEU A 122 0.83 14.01 -15.13
N LEU A 123 1.28 14.98 -14.34
CA LEU A 123 0.48 15.67 -13.32
C LEU A 123 -0.68 16.45 -13.96
N ALA A 124 -0.45 17.10 -15.11
CA ALA A 124 -1.52 17.77 -15.84
C ALA A 124 -2.61 16.79 -16.32
N ALA A 125 -2.22 15.60 -16.77
CA ALA A 125 -3.19 14.56 -17.16
C ALA A 125 -3.90 13.95 -15.94
N MET A 126 -3.23 13.88 -14.79
CA MET A 126 -3.79 13.31 -13.55
C MET A 126 -5.07 14.03 -13.09
N ASP A 127 -5.21 15.32 -13.40
CA ASP A 127 -6.40 16.12 -13.11
C ASP A 127 -7.70 15.49 -13.66
N ASP A 128 -7.68 15.05 -14.92
CA ASP A 128 -8.84 14.40 -15.55
C ASP A 128 -9.19 13.06 -14.89
N TYR A 129 -8.18 12.32 -14.42
CA TYR A 129 -8.38 11.04 -13.74
C TYR A 129 -8.95 11.23 -12.32
N CYS A 130 -8.52 12.27 -11.59
CA CYS A 130 -9.05 12.59 -10.27
C CYS A 130 -10.55 12.90 -10.27
N ALA A 131 -11.10 13.33 -11.42
CA ALA A 131 -12.53 13.59 -11.57
C ALA A 131 -13.39 12.32 -11.77
N LEU A 132 -12.79 11.14 -11.92
CA LEU A 132 -13.52 9.88 -12.15
C LEU A 132 -14.09 9.31 -10.84
N GLU A 133 -15.33 8.80 -10.89
CA GLU A 133 -16.01 8.23 -9.71
C GLU A 133 -15.31 6.98 -9.11
N GLU A 134 -14.51 6.29 -9.91
CA GLU A 134 -13.69 5.15 -9.49
C GLU A 134 -12.53 5.56 -8.58
N VAL A 135 -12.04 6.79 -8.76
CA VAL A 135 -10.85 7.31 -8.13
C VAL A 135 -11.27 8.01 -6.84
N ILE A 136 -10.81 7.47 -5.71
CA ILE A 136 -11.20 7.96 -4.39
C ILE A 136 -10.01 8.46 -3.56
N ALA A 137 -8.80 8.39 -4.11
CA ALA A 137 -7.58 8.80 -3.43
C ALA A 137 -6.49 9.16 -4.44
N VAL A 138 -5.56 9.99 -3.98
CA VAL A 138 -4.30 10.27 -4.65
C VAL A 138 -3.17 9.54 -3.92
N GLY A 139 -2.16 9.07 -4.66
CA GLY A 139 -1.07 8.26 -4.14
C GLY A 139 -1.25 6.77 -4.48
N GLU A 140 -0.36 5.90 -4.04
CA GLU A 140 0.73 6.10 -3.09
C GLU A 140 1.90 6.95 -3.65
N THR A 141 2.29 7.99 -2.92
CA THR A 141 3.45 8.85 -3.25
C THR A 141 4.17 9.31 -1.97
N GLY A 142 5.35 9.91 -2.08
CA GLY A 142 6.12 10.44 -0.95
C GLY A 142 7.59 10.59 -1.32
N VAL A 143 8.35 11.38 -0.58
CA VAL A 143 9.80 11.49 -0.71
C VAL A 143 10.45 10.18 -0.21
N VAL A 144 11.44 9.68 -0.94
CA VAL A 144 12.23 8.52 -0.54
C VAL A 144 13.70 8.87 -0.35
N PRO A 145 14.39 8.29 0.66
CA PRO A 145 15.81 8.52 0.89
C PRO A 145 16.72 8.08 -0.26
N SER A 146 16.38 6.93 -0.86
CA SER A 146 17.12 6.31 -1.95
C SER A 146 16.15 5.77 -3.00
N GLN A 147 16.62 5.71 -4.24
CA GLN A 147 15.79 5.44 -5.41
C GLN A 147 16.39 4.29 -6.22
N HIS A 148 15.68 3.84 -7.25
CA HIS A 148 16.11 2.71 -8.05
C HIS A 148 16.60 3.13 -9.44
N VAL A 149 17.86 2.84 -9.77
CA VAL A 149 18.53 3.10 -11.06
C VAL A 149 18.64 4.57 -11.44
N SER A 150 17.52 5.28 -11.61
CA SER A 150 17.45 6.69 -12.00
C SER A 150 16.76 7.50 -10.90
N GLY A 151 17.39 8.59 -10.48
CA GLY A 151 16.98 9.36 -9.31
C GLY A 151 16.55 10.80 -9.60
N TRP A 152 15.63 11.28 -8.78
CA TRP A 152 15.31 12.68 -8.54
C TRP A 152 16.21 13.27 -7.45
N SER A 153 16.49 14.57 -7.52
CA SER A 153 16.88 15.36 -6.34
C SER A 153 15.74 15.42 -5.32
N VAL A 154 16.05 15.74 -4.06
CA VAL A 154 15.02 15.92 -3.02
C VAL A 154 14.02 17.01 -3.41
N ASP A 155 14.47 18.11 -4.02
CA ASP A 155 13.59 19.21 -4.44
C ASP A 155 12.65 18.79 -5.57
N GLU A 156 13.13 18.00 -6.55
CA GLU A 156 12.27 17.43 -7.60
C GLU A 156 11.21 16.48 -7.00
N GLN A 157 11.58 15.62 -6.04
CA GLN A 157 10.61 14.75 -5.37
C GLN A 157 9.54 15.57 -4.65
N ARG A 158 9.95 16.58 -3.87
CA ARG A 158 9.02 17.44 -3.13
C ARG A 158 8.07 18.18 -4.04
N ALA A 159 8.54 18.70 -5.18
CA ALA A 159 7.69 19.38 -6.14
C ALA A 159 6.59 18.44 -6.69
N VAL A 160 6.95 17.21 -7.05
CA VAL A 160 5.99 16.21 -7.55
C VAL A 160 5.02 15.74 -6.45
N VAL A 161 5.50 15.55 -5.23
CA VAL A 161 4.63 15.21 -4.09
C VAL A 161 3.65 16.34 -3.80
N GLN A 162 4.14 17.59 -3.70
CA GLN A 162 3.29 18.75 -3.42
C GLN A 162 2.23 18.95 -4.51
N ALA A 163 2.58 18.84 -5.79
CA ALA A 163 1.63 18.97 -6.89
C ALA A 163 0.49 17.93 -6.81
N GLN A 164 0.79 16.70 -6.37
CA GLN A 164 -0.24 15.69 -6.13
C GLN A 164 -1.14 16.03 -4.94
N MET A 165 -0.60 16.64 -3.88
CA MET A 165 -1.39 17.13 -2.74
C MET A 165 -2.32 18.28 -3.15
N GLU A 166 -1.86 19.17 -4.04
CA GLU A 166 -2.67 20.25 -4.62
C GLU A 166 -3.84 19.69 -5.45
N LEU A 167 -3.57 18.70 -6.32
CA LEU A 167 -4.61 17.99 -7.06
C LEU A 167 -5.61 17.29 -6.11
N ALA A 168 -5.12 16.62 -5.08
CA ALA A 168 -5.99 15.95 -4.11
C ALA A 168 -6.91 16.95 -3.38
N ARG A 169 -6.37 18.11 -2.99
CA ARG A 169 -7.15 19.21 -2.40
C ARG A 169 -8.24 19.68 -3.37
N ASP A 170 -7.87 19.98 -4.62
CA ASP A 170 -8.76 20.56 -5.62
C ASP A 170 -9.92 19.63 -6.01
N HIS A 171 -9.70 18.31 -5.92
CA HIS A 171 -10.70 17.27 -6.19
C HIS A 171 -11.39 16.71 -4.94
N ASP A 172 -11.15 17.29 -3.76
CA ASP A 172 -11.68 16.79 -2.49
C ASP A 172 -11.32 15.31 -2.18
N LEU A 173 -10.16 14.84 -2.65
CA LEU A 173 -9.64 13.48 -2.42
C LEU A 173 -8.66 13.38 -1.24
N PRO A 174 -8.64 12.28 -0.48
CA PRO A 174 -7.57 11.97 0.46
C PRO A 174 -6.28 11.56 -0.27
N VAL A 175 -5.16 11.58 0.46
CA VAL A 175 -3.84 11.15 -0.04
C VAL A 175 -3.31 9.96 0.75
N ILE A 176 -2.77 8.97 0.03
CA ILE A 176 -1.98 7.88 0.59
C ILE A 176 -0.50 8.23 0.45
N LEU A 177 0.16 8.40 1.59
CA LEU A 177 1.58 8.75 1.68
C LEU A 177 2.41 7.50 1.94
N HIS A 178 3.39 7.21 1.10
CA HIS A 178 4.39 6.17 1.31
C HIS A 178 5.31 6.59 2.44
N THR A 179 5.27 5.95 3.61
CA THR A 179 6.30 6.17 4.62
C THR A 179 7.45 5.19 4.42
N PRO A 180 8.69 5.65 4.15
CA PRO A 180 9.82 4.75 3.94
C PRO A 180 10.11 3.93 5.20
N ASN A 181 10.07 2.61 5.07
CA ASN A 181 10.40 1.71 6.19
C ASN A 181 11.88 1.78 6.53
N THR A 182 12.18 1.76 7.83
CA THR A 182 13.56 1.72 8.35
C THR A 182 14.22 0.35 8.31
N SER A 183 13.53 -0.67 7.77
CA SER A 183 13.99 -2.05 7.81
C SER A 183 15.30 -2.25 7.04
N ALA A 184 16.40 -2.06 7.77
CA ALA A 184 17.68 -2.67 7.55
C ALA A 184 17.63 -4.09 8.12
N ASP A 185 16.96 -5.02 7.44
CA ASP A 185 17.12 -6.48 7.59
C ASP A 185 16.00 -7.17 6.79
N ALA A 186 16.21 -8.14 5.90
CA ALA A 186 17.40 -8.89 5.57
C ALA A 186 17.51 -8.93 4.05
N LYS A 187 18.75 -8.84 3.54
CA LYS A 187 19.11 -9.62 2.35
C LYS A 187 18.79 -11.07 2.70
N ARG A 188 17.55 -11.53 2.47
CA ARG A 188 17.29 -12.95 2.35
C ARG A 188 18.15 -13.35 1.17
N SER A 189 19.30 -13.94 1.45
CA SER A 189 20.17 -14.47 0.42
C SER A 189 19.38 -15.58 -0.26
N TYR A 190 18.75 -15.24 -1.37
CA TYR A 190 18.38 -16.22 -2.37
C TYR A 190 19.65 -16.62 -3.13
N ARG A 191 19.50 -17.33 -4.26
CA ARG A 191 20.63 -17.82 -5.06
C ARG A 191 21.69 -16.74 -5.29
N ASP A 192 22.94 -17.14 -5.08
CA ASP A 192 24.11 -16.29 -5.31
C ASP A 192 24.07 -15.68 -6.72
N GLY A 193 24.32 -14.38 -6.80
CA GLY A 193 24.27 -13.60 -8.03
C GLY A 193 22.90 -13.07 -8.44
N LEU A 194 21.79 -13.50 -7.81
CA LEU A 194 20.46 -12.95 -8.09
C LEU A 194 20.02 -11.85 -7.12
N GLY A 195 20.56 -11.81 -5.90
CA GLY A 195 20.38 -10.66 -4.98
C GLY A 195 18.92 -10.35 -4.57
N VAL A 196 17.96 -11.23 -4.85
CA VAL A 196 16.51 -10.98 -4.70
C VAL A 196 15.82 -11.83 -3.65
N THR A 197 14.70 -11.32 -3.14
CA THR A 197 13.66 -12.10 -2.46
C THR A 197 12.95 -12.98 -3.52
N PRO A 198 12.74 -14.28 -3.30
CA PRO A 198 11.98 -15.13 -4.22
C PRO A 198 10.61 -14.51 -4.54
N GLY A 199 10.22 -14.49 -5.82
CA GLY A 199 8.94 -13.91 -6.26
C GLY A 199 8.96 -12.42 -6.58
N TYR A 200 10.10 -11.74 -6.45
CA TYR A 200 10.23 -10.32 -6.76
C TYR A 200 11.27 -10.08 -7.86
N GLU A 201 10.82 -9.62 -9.03
CA GLU A 201 11.66 -9.46 -10.25
C GLU A 201 12.56 -8.21 -10.24
N LYS A 202 12.54 -7.42 -9.16
CA LYS A 202 13.38 -6.22 -8.99
C LYS A 202 14.78 -6.59 -8.52
N ASN A 203 15.82 -6.26 -9.28
CA ASN A 203 17.20 -6.41 -8.83
C ASN A 203 17.54 -5.41 -7.70
N ALA A 204 17.54 -5.87 -6.46
CA ALA A 204 17.82 -5.03 -5.29
C ALA A 204 19.22 -4.40 -5.29
N GLY A 205 20.16 -4.89 -6.13
CA GLY A 205 21.51 -4.36 -6.25
C GLY A 205 21.62 -3.05 -7.06
N LEU A 206 20.55 -2.59 -7.73
CA LEU A 206 20.56 -1.36 -8.52
C LEU A 206 19.94 -0.16 -7.76
N GLY A 207 20.09 -0.13 -6.43
CA GLY A 207 19.79 1.08 -5.67
C GLY A 207 20.74 2.21 -6.05
N ALA A 208 20.20 3.41 -6.25
CA ALA A 208 21.00 4.63 -6.41
C ALA A 208 21.49 5.12 -5.04
N ASP A 209 22.52 5.96 -5.06
CA ASP A 209 23.04 6.60 -3.85
C ASP A 209 21.92 7.42 -3.16
N PRO A 210 21.88 7.45 -1.82
CA PRO A 210 20.90 8.25 -1.09
C PRO A 210 20.99 9.73 -1.45
N VAL A 211 19.82 10.34 -1.66
CA VAL A 211 19.70 11.79 -1.91
C VAL A 211 19.34 12.57 -0.65
N LEU A 212 18.81 11.86 0.36
CA LEU A 212 18.56 12.41 1.69
C LEU A 212 19.56 11.80 2.68
N ASN A 213 20.34 12.68 3.32
CA ASN A 213 21.38 12.31 4.28
C ASN A 213 21.00 12.83 5.68
N GLY A 214 21.37 12.09 6.72
CA GLY A 214 21.09 12.47 8.11
C GLY A 214 21.07 11.27 9.04
N GLU A 215 20.72 11.49 10.31
CA GLU A 215 20.62 10.42 11.30
C GLU A 215 19.43 9.49 11.03
N ASN A 216 18.32 10.03 10.53
CA ASN A 216 17.11 9.27 10.24
C ASN A 216 16.43 9.76 8.95
N PRO A 217 17.00 9.47 7.77
CA PRO A 217 16.47 9.96 6.51
C PRO A 217 15.05 9.44 6.21
N ALA A 218 14.67 8.27 6.73
CA ALA A 218 13.30 7.76 6.59
C ALA A 218 12.28 8.68 7.28
N LEU A 219 12.54 9.07 8.53
CA LEU A 219 11.66 9.99 9.26
C LEU A 219 11.68 11.40 8.65
N GLU A 220 12.85 11.88 8.24
CA GLU A 220 12.95 13.19 7.59
C GLU A 220 12.17 13.23 6.27
N SER A 221 12.09 12.11 5.54
CA SER A 221 11.23 12.02 4.35
C SER A 221 9.75 12.22 4.69
N VAL A 222 9.26 11.54 5.74
CA VAL A 222 7.87 11.70 6.22
C VAL A 222 7.58 13.15 6.63
N LYS A 223 8.52 13.82 7.31
CA LYS A 223 8.37 15.24 7.68
C LYS A 223 8.31 16.16 6.46
N LEU A 224 9.10 15.88 5.43
CA LEU A 224 9.06 16.63 4.17
C LEU A 224 7.71 16.47 3.48
N ASP A 225 7.14 15.26 3.49
CA ASP A 225 5.84 15.00 2.86
C ASP A 225 4.68 15.65 3.63
N VAL A 226 4.68 15.59 4.97
CA VAL A 226 3.70 16.33 5.80
C VAL A 226 3.83 17.84 5.58
N THR A 227 5.06 18.35 5.45
CA THR A 227 5.27 19.77 5.11
C THR A 227 4.73 20.09 3.71
N ALA A 228 4.93 19.21 2.73
CA ALA A 228 4.38 19.39 1.39
C ALA A 228 2.85 19.41 1.39
N ALA A 229 2.18 18.58 2.20
CA ALA A 229 0.73 18.63 2.36
C ALA A 229 0.26 19.99 2.92
N ARG A 230 0.95 20.51 3.96
CA ARG A 230 0.68 21.86 4.52
C ARG A 230 0.90 22.97 3.50
N ASP A 231 1.99 22.92 2.76
CA ASP A 231 2.35 23.92 1.74
C ASP A 231 1.34 23.89 0.57
N ALA A 232 0.82 22.72 0.23
CA ALA A 232 -0.27 22.54 -0.73
C ALA A 232 -1.64 23.00 -0.18
N GLY A 233 -1.76 23.28 1.12
CA GLY A 233 -3.03 23.61 1.76
C GLY A 233 -4.00 22.42 1.83
N LEU A 234 -3.48 21.19 1.86
CA LEU A 234 -4.27 19.98 2.13
C LEU A 234 -4.32 19.74 3.64
N ASP A 235 -5.53 19.56 4.19
CA ASP A 235 -5.70 19.24 5.60
C ASP A 235 -5.05 17.89 5.95
N GLU A 236 -4.30 17.84 7.06
CA GLU A 236 -3.59 16.63 7.49
C GLU A 236 -4.53 15.46 7.77
N GLU A 237 -5.75 15.72 8.24
CA GLU A 237 -6.79 14.69 8.43
C GLU A 237 -7.18 13.97 7.13
N ARG A 238 -6.78 14.50 5.96
CA ARG A 238 -6.99 13.86 4.65
C ARG A 238 -5.77 13.08 4.17
N VAL A 239 -4.71 13.01 4.96
CA VAL A 239 -3.50 12.27 4.66
C VAL A 239 -3.48 10.97 5.46
N VAL A 240 -3.31 9.85 4.77
CA VAL A 240 -3.08 8.53 5.34
C VAL A 240 -1.60 8.18 5.17
N ALA A 241 -0.84 8.26 6.24
CA ALA A 241 0.54 7.78 6.31
C ALA A 241 0.55 6.25 6.26
N SER A 242 0.81 5.72 5.07
CA SER A 242 0.87 4.29 4.78
C SER A 242 2.20 3.69 5.21
N HIS A 243 2.18 2.40 5.54
CA HIS A 243 3.33 1.68 6.08
C HIS A 243 3.88 2.27 7.38
N ALA A 244 3.03 2.89 8.20
CA ALA A 244 3.46 3.41 9.49
C ALA A 244 4.16 2.32 10.31
N ASP A 245 5.26 2.69 10.96
CA ASP A 245 6.10 1.79 11.72
C ASP A 245 6.56 2.45 13.03
N ARG A 246 7.41 1.77 13.80
CA ARG A 246 7.92 2.32 15.07
C ARG A 246 8.77 3.57 14.90
N ASN A 247 9.33 3.80 13.71
CA ASN A 247 10.19 4.94 13.42
C ASN A 247 9.40 6.24 13.27
N ASN A 248 8.20 6.17 12.70
CA ASN A 248 7.39 7.35 12.38
C ASN A 248 6.09 7.48 13.19
N THR A 249 5.59 6.40 13.81
CA THR A 249 4.30 6.41 14.54
C THR A 249 4.22 7.53 15.58
N ARG A 250 5.29 7.73 16.36
CA ARG A 250 5.30 8.76 17.41
C ARG A 250 5.11 10.15 16.82
N TYR A 251 5.90 10.49 15.80
CA TYR A 251 5.81 11.79 15.12
C TYR A 251 4.41 12.01 14.55
N LEU A 252 3.88 11.02 13.82
CA LEU A 252 2.56 11.11 13.19
C LEU A 252 1.43 11.25 14.22
N MET A 253 1.48 10.53 15.34
CA MET A 253 0.43 10.59 16.35
C MET A 253 0.52 11.80 17.30
N GLU A 254 1.73 12.29 17.58
CA GLU A 254 1.95 13.36 18.57
C GLU A 254 2.06 14.76 17.94
N GLU A 255 2.44 14.86 16.66
CA GLU A 255 2.80 16.14 16.01
C GLU A 255 2.01 16.44 14.72
N THR A 256 1.09 15.57 14.31
CA THR A 256 0.27 15.71 13.09
C THR A 256 -1.16 15.24 13.34
N ASP A 257 -2.08 15.62 12.45
CA ASP A 257 -3.47 15.12 12.43
C ASP A 257 -3.68 14.02 11.36
N CYS A 258 -2.60 13.51 10.78
CA CYS A 258 -2.63 12.44 9.77
C CYS A 258 -3.20 11.12 10.33
N TYR A 259 -3.90 10.37 9.49
CA TYR A 259 -4.24 8.98 9.78
C TYR A 259 -3.03 8.07 9.55
N LEU A 260 -2.91 7.01 10.34
CA LEU A 260 -1.87 5.99 10.21
C LEU A 260 -2.46 4.70 9.66
N SER A 261 -1.78 4.09 8.69
CA SER A 261 -2.08 2.75 8.21
C SER A 261 -0.89 1.81 8.45
N TYR A 262 -1.17 0.66 9.05
CA TYR A 262 -0.19 -0.38 9.31
C TYR A 262 -0.36 -1.51 8.31
N THR A 263 0.71 -1.84 7.60
CA THR A 263 0.70 -2.90 6.59
C THR A 263 0.94 -4.26 7.21
N ILE A 264 -0.01 -5.18 6.99
CA ILE A 264 0.05 -6.56 7.47
C ILE A 264 0.47 -7.46 6.32
N GLY A 265 1.78 -7.74 6.23
CA GLY A 265 2.36 -8.54 5.15
C GLY A 265 2.60 -7.76 3.86
N HIS A 266 3.38 -8.32 2.93
CA HIS A 266 3.67 -7.71 1.61
C HIS A 266 3.21 -8.67 0.51
N SER A 267 1.91 -8.91 0.41
CA SER A 267 1.34 -9.94 -0.48
C SER A 267 1.74 -9.75 -1.96
N TRP A 268 1.99 -8.52 -2.41
CA TRP A 268 2.51 -8.23 -3.75
C TRP A 268 4.00 -8.61 -3.95
N LEU A 269 4.75 -8.76 -2.87
CA LEU A 269 6.19 -9.08 -2.88
C LEU A 269 6.47 -10.56 -2.55
N VAL A 270 5.61 -11.21 -1.76
CA VAL A 270 5.81 -12.60 -1.32
C VAL A 270 4.65 -13.55 -1.64
N GLY A 271 3.57 -13.05 -2.26
CA GLY A 271 2.31 -13.79 -2.43
C GLY A 271 1.47 -13.83 -1.14
N VAL A 272 0.20 -14.20 -1.25
CA VAL A 272 -0.61 -14.56 -0.08
C VAL A 272 -0.26 -16.01 0.29
N GLY A 273 0.32 -16.20 1.48
CA GLY A 273 0.74 -17.50 2.03
C GLY A 273 -0.09 -17.94 3.22
#